data_AF-A0A3A5M9V8-F1
#
_entry.id   AF-A0A3A5M9V8-F1
#
_cell.length_a   1.000
_cell.length_b   1.000
_cell.length_c   1.000
_cell.angle_alpha   90.00
_cell.angle_beta   90.00
_cell.angle_gamma   90.00
#
_symmetry.space_group_name_H-M   'P 1'
#
loop_
_entity.id
_entity.type
_entity.pdbx_description
1 polymer ?
#
loop_
_entity_poly.entity_id
_entity_poly.type
_entity_poly.pdbx_seq_one_letter_code
_entity_poly.pdbx_strand_id
1 'polypeptide(L)'
;MSRLTQSTLITAVGAVLLTFLVSGCSPTATDPAGGGTASAAPSSSASASPTGAASPNPETTAGAAAPEGDCPAGSTLATTYTVITDDSTTPVVIEYTAFNQDGSAPVQTETVYGPIVSRVSYSCDADSSGELWTLTATSTTQGALSCLLGFGGKTVSQDTGYNEGALVPLTVDCTGNPGR
;
A
#
# COMPACT_ATOMS: atom_id res chain seq x y z
N MET A 1 -12.45 37.75 58.44
CA MET A 1 -12.12 38.75 57.41
C MET A 1 -11.69 37.97 56.17
N SER A 2 -12.60 37.72 55.21
CA SER A 2 -12.77 38.51 53.96
C SER A 2 -11.59 38.27 53.00
N ARG A 3 -11.70 37.76 51.76
CA ARG A 3 -12.80 37.66 50.78
C ARG A 3 -12.52 36.53 49.76
N LEU A 4 -13.60 36.00 49.17
CA LEU A 4 -13.62 35.26 47.91
C LEU A 4 -13.04 36.10 46.75
N THR A 5 -12.49 35.46 45.73
CA THR A 5 -12.51 36.02 44.37
C THR A 5 -12.78 34.92 43.35
N GLN A 6 -13.96 35.07 42.74
CA GLN A 6 -14.56 34.30 41.66
C GLN A 6 -14.03 34.86 40.33
N SER A 7 -13.73 34.01 39.34
CA SER A 7 -13.63 34.43 37.95
C SER A 7 -14.12 33.32 37.02
N THR A 8 -15.41 33.42 36.73
CA THR A 8 -16.12 32.90 35.56
C THR A 8 -15.62 33.58 34.28
N LEU A 9 -15.72 32.92 33.11
CA LEU A 9 -15.87 33.42 31.71
C LEU A 9 -15.13 32.45 30.75
N ILE A 10 -15.60 31.98 29.58
CA ILE A 10 -16.72 32.27 28.66
C ILE A 10 -17.00 30.99 27.84
N THR A 11 -18.27 30.66 27.62
CA THR A 11 -18.76 29.74 26.60
C THR A 11 -18.70 30.40 25.23
N ALA A 12 -18.04 29.78 24.24
CA ALA A 12 -18.13 30.19 22.83
C ALA A 12 -18.89 29.14 22.02
N VAL A 13 -19.98 29.62 21.44
CA VAL A 13 -20.92 28.91 20.56
C VAL A 13 -20.43 29.00 19.12
N GLY A 14 -20.52 27.88 18.40
CA GLY A 14 -20.93 27.87 17.00
C GLY A 14 -19.86 27.72 15.93
N ALA A 15 -20.37 27.35 14.74
CA ALA A 15 -19.70 27.18 13.45
C ALA A 15 -19.23 25.72 13.21
N VAL A 16 -19.55 25.01 12.12
CA VAL A 16 -20.15 25.35 10.82
C VAL A 16 -20.83 24.07 10.30
N LEU A 17 -22.09 24.19 9.86
CA LEU A 17 -22.79 23.16 9.10
C LEU A 17 -22.28 23.21 7.65
N LEU A 18 -21.38 22.30 7.26
CA LEU A 18 -20.90 22.17 5.87
C LEU A 18 -21.76 21.12 5.14
N THR A 19 -22.84 21.60 4.51
CA THR A 19 -23.58 20.87 3.48
C THR A 19 -22.72 20.70 2.24
N PHE A 20 -22.09 19.52 2.10
CA PHE A 20 -21.48 19.10 0.83
C PHE A 20 -22.59 18.67 -0.15
N LEU A 21 -22.80 19.53 -1.15
CA LEU A 21 -23.61 19.27 -2.33
C LEU A 21 -22.99 18.15 -3.16
N VAL A 22 -23.77 17.10 -3.38
CA VAL A 22 -23.46 15.98 -4.28
C VAL A 22 -23.71 16.45 -5.72
N SER A 23 -22.66 16.82 -6.43
CA SER A 23 -22.68 17.06 -7.88
C SER A 23 -22.61 15.71 -8.61
N GLY A 24 -23.76 15.25 -9.09
CA GLY A 24 -23.89 14.09 -9.97
C GLY A 24 -23.20 14.33 -11.32
N CYS A 25 -22.35 13.38 -11.71
CA CYS A 25 -21.75 13.30 -13.03
C CYS A 25 -22.70 12.54 -13.96
N SER A 26 -23.34 13.22 -14.91
CA SER A 26 -24.06 12.59 -16.02
C SER A 26 -23.17 12.62 -17.27
N PRO A 27 -22.86 11.49 -17.92
CA PRO A 27 -22.23 11.51 -19.22
C PRO A 27 -23.26 11.83 -20.31
N THR A 28 -23.14 13.01 -20.92
CA THR A 28 -23.81 13.34 -22.18
C THR A 28 -23.04 12.67 -23.33
N ALA A 29 -23.69 11.69 -23.95
CA ALA A 29 -23.24 11.11 -25.21
C ALA A 29 -23.49 12.10 -26.35
N THR A 30 -22.41 12.47 -27.08
CA THR A 30 -22.53 13.15 -28.35
C THR A 30 -21.64 12.45 -29.37
N ASP A 31 -22.30 11.73 -30.26
CA ASP A 31 -21.76 11.17 -31.50
C ASP A 31 -21.48 12.31 -32.50
N PRO A 32 -20.39 12.29 -33.27
CA PRO A 32 -20.37 12.98 -34.55
C PRO A 32 -20.20 12.00 -35.71
N ALA A 33 -21.28 11.85 -36.47
CA ALA A 33 -21.24 11.36 -37.84
C ALA A 33 -20.56 12.40 -38.74
N GLY A 34 -19.51 11.98 -39.44
CA GLY A 34 -18.84 12.75 -40.49
C GLY A 34 -18.29 11.83 -41.56
N GLY A 35 -19.03 11.69 -42.67
CA GLY A 35 -18.60 10.96 -43.86
C GLY A 35 -17.77 11.83 -44.80
N GLY A 36 -16.87 11.20 -45.57
CA GLY A 36 -16.11 11.87 -46.64
C GLY A 36 -15.06 10.98 -47.33
N THR A 37 -15.52 10.26 -48.36
CA THR A 37 -14.86 9.88 -49.64
C THR A 37 -13.40 9.38 -49.73
N ALA A 38 -13.27 8.28 -50.48
CA ALA A 38 -12.09 7.46 -50.79
C ALA A 38 -11.00 8.14 -51.64
N SER A 39 -9.74 7.67 -51.49
CA SER A 39 -8.88 7.32 -52.64
C SER A 39 -7.59 6.57 -52.26
N ALA A 40 -7.24 5.60 -53.13
CA ALA A 40 -5.95 4.94 -53.37
C ALA A 40 -5.39 3.90 -52.35
N ALA A 41 -5.35 2.65 -52.80
CA ALA A 41 -4.46 1.60 -52.30
C ALA A 41 -2.98 1.95 -52.58
N PRO A 42 -2.04 1.40 -51.79
CA PRO A 42 -1.26 0.31 -52.38
C PRO A 42 -0.90 -0.83 -51.42
N SER A 43 -0.71 -1.98 -52.07
CA SER A 43 0.30 -3.03 -51.85
C SER A 43 0.53 -3.65 -50.48
N SER A 44 0.30 -4.96 -50.48
CA SER A 44 0.81 -6.00 -49.60
C SER A 44 2.28 -5.82 -49.19
N SER A 45 2.53 -5.89 -47.88
CA SER A 45 3.81 -6.32 -47.33
C SER A 45 3.58 -7.14 -46.07
N ALA A 46 4.14 -8.35 -46.10
CA ALA A 46 4.22 -9.42 -45.11
C ALA A 46 3.79 -9.11 -43.66
N SER A 47 2.87 -9.96 -43.17
CA SER A 47 2.68 -10.23 -41.75
C SER A 47 3.93 -10.92 -41.21
N ALA A 48 4.79 -10.17 -40.54
CA ALA A 48 5.76 -10.76 -39.63
C ALA A 48 5.02 -11.05 -38.31
N SER A 49 4.85 -12.34 -37.98
CA SER A 49 4.49 -12.74 -36.63
C SER A 49 5.46 -12.06 -35.65
N PRO A 50 4.98 -11.42 -34.56
CA PRO A 50 5.86 -11.11 -33.46
C PRO A 50 6.35 -12.45 -32.91
N THR A 51 7.59 -12.81 -33.23
CA THR A 51 8.35 -13.80 -32.47
C THR A 51 8.26 -13.32 -31.03
N GLY A 52 7.52 -14.05 -30.20
CA GLY A 52 7.28 -13.70 -28.81
C GLY A 52 8.62 -13.38 -28.16
N ALA A 53 8.83 -12.10 -27.86
CA ALA A 53 9.75 -11.74 -26.81
C ALA A 53 9.16 -12.43 -25.57
N ALA A 54 9.85 -13.46 -25.08
CA ALA A 54 9.56 -14.04 -23.80
C ALA A 54 9.49 -12.85 -22.84
N SER A 55 8.28 -12.55 -22.37
CA SER A 55 8.10 -11.73 -21.18
C SER A 55 9.09 -12.29 -20.17
N PRO A 56 9.98 -11.47 -19.58
CA PRO A 56 10.82 -11.97 -18.51
C PRO A 56 9.86 -12.49 -17.46
N ASN A 57 9.80 -13.82 -17.36
CA ASN A 57 9.16 -14.49 -16.26
C ASN A 57 9.71 -13.79 -15.02
N PRO A 58 8.90 -13.15 -14.17
CA PRO A 58 9.41 -12.70 -12.90
C PRO A 58 9.91 -13.99 -12.25
N GLU A 59 11.24 -14.17 -12.21
CA GLU A 59 11.84 -15.17 -11.37
C GLU A 59 11.31 -14.81 -9.99
N THR A 60 10.32 -15.59 -9.58
CA THR A 60 9.90 -15.64 -8.20
C THR A 60 11.13 -16.22 -7.53
N THR A 61 12.02 -15.34 -7.08
CA THR A 61 13.17 -15.73 -6.28
C THR A 61 12.60 -16.65 -5.22
N ALA A 62 12.97 -17.92 -5.30
CA ALA A 62 12.49 -18.96 -4.41
C ALA A 62 12.60 -18.39 -3.00
N GLY A 63 11.44 -18.31 -2.33
CA GLY A 63 11.28 -17.58 -1.08
C GLY A 63 12.45 -17.88 -0.16
N ALA A 64 13.09 -16.82 0.33
CA ALA A 64 13.97 -16.92 1.47
C ALA A 64 13.28 -17.81 2.51
N ALA A 65 14.03 -18.76 3.09
CA ALA A 65 13.52 -19.61 4.15
C ALA A 65 12.73 -18.74 5.13
N ALA A 66 11.46 -19.10 5.37
CA ALA A 66 10.59 -18.32 6.22
C ALA A 66 11.34 -18.02 7.53
N PRO A 67 11.61 -16.74 7.85
CA PRO A 67 12.25 -16.39 9.12
C PRO A 67 11.44 -16.99 10.28
N GLU A 68 12.06 -17.11 11.46
CA GLU A 68 11.31 -17.45 12.67
C GLU A 68 10.07 -16.55 12.77
N GLY A 69 8.87 -17.14 12.64
CA GLY A 69 7.60 -16.43 12.75
C GLY A 69 6.70 -16.32 11.49
N ASP A 70 6.56 -17.34 10.64
CA ASP A 70 5.52 -17.36 9.57
C ASP A 70 4.62 -18.62 9.67
N CYS A 71 4.12 -18.85 10.88
CA CYS A 71 3.59 -20.12 11.41
C CYS A 71 2.63 -20.96 10.52
N PRO A 72 2.97 -22.25 10.26
CA PRO A 72 2.01 -23.31 9.93
C PRO A 72 2.02 -24.46 10.97
N ALA A 73 0.95 -25.24 11.23
CA ALA A 73 -0.20 -25.56 10.38
C ALA A 73 -1.57 -25.50 11.12
N GLY A 74 -2.57 -24.95 10.44
CA GLY A 74 -3.96 -24.78 10.93
C GLY A 74 -4.52 -23.37 10.77
N SER A 75 -3.67 -22.38 10.45
CA SER A 75 -4.10 -21.00 10.24
C SER A 75 -4.83 -20.82 8.91
N THR A 76 -5.89 -20.01 8.91
CA THR A 76 -6.82 -19.84 7.78
C THR A 76 -6.80 -18.46 7.14
N LEU A 77 -6.21 -17.46 7.80
CA LEU A 77 -6.21 -16.08 7.32
C LEU A 77 -4.77 -15.57 7.13
N ALA A 78 -4.45 -15.23 5.90
CA ALA A 78 -3.17 -14.66 5.52
C ALA A 78 -3.13 -13.16 5.80
N THR A 79 -2.01 -12.72 6.35
CA THR A 79 -1.58 -11.32 6.42
C THR A 79 -0.61 -11.07 5.28
N THR A 80 -0.79 -9.97 4.55
CA THR A 80 0.06 -9.59 3.43
C THR A 80 0.68 -8.23 3.69
N TYR A 81 2.00 -8.17 3.70
CA TYR A 81 2.77 -6.92 3.73
C TYR A 81 3.30 -6.67 2.33
N THR A 82 3.00 -5.53 1.73
CA THR A 82 3.53 -5.16 0.41
C THR A 82 4.20 -3.80 0.50
N VAL A 83 5.39 -3.69 -0.08
CA VAL A 83 6.14 -2.45 -0.25
C VAL A 83 6.48 -2.31 -1.72
N ILE A 84 6.20 -1.13 -2.29
CA ILE A 84 6.44 -0.82 -3.70
C ILE A 84 7.34 0.41 -3.75
N THR A 85 8.37 0.33 -4.58
CA THR A 85 9.30 1.42 -4.87
C THR A 85 9.48 1.54 -6.39
N ASP A 86 9.73 2.76 -6.85
CA ASP A 86 10.10 3.04 -8.25
C ASP A 86 11.56 2.72 -8.57
N ASP A 87 12.36 2.34 -7.57
CA ASP A 87 13.77 1.99 -7.70
C ASP A 87 14.04 0.52 -7.32
N SER A 88 14.61 -0.23 -8.25
CA SER A 88 14.96 -1.64 -8.03
C SER A 88 16.36 -1.87 -7.44
N THR A 89 17.16 -0.81 -7.32
CA THR A 89 18.59 -0.89 -7.01
C THR A 89 18.95 -0.37 -5.62
N THR A 90 18.11 0.47 -5.02
CA THR A 90 18.31 0.94 -3.65
C THR A 90 17.71 -0.04 -2.64
N PRO A 91 18.42 -0.35 -1.54
CA PRO A 91 17.85 -1.12 -0.46
C PRO A 91 16.73 -0.35 0.25
N VAL A 92 15.61 -1.03 0.50
CA VAL A 92 14.55 -0.56 1.39
C VAL A 92 14.64 -1.32 2.71
N VAL A 93 14.61 -0.61 3.82
CA VAL A 93 14.50 -1.20 5.16
C VAL A 93 13.03 -1.37 5.48
N ILE A 94 12.59 -2.60 5.76
CA ILE A 94 11.21 -2.91 6.11
C ILE A 94 11.18 -3.40 7.56
N GLU A 95 10.29 -2.84 8.37
CA GLU A 95 9.93 -3.41 9.67
C GLU A 95 8.50 -3.94 9.59
N TYR A 96 8.30 -5.19 9.98
CA TYR A 96 6.99 -5.84 9.91
C TYR A 96 6.75 -6.77 11.10
N THR A 97 5.50 -6.97 11.46
CA THR A 97 5.13 -7.97 12.49
C THR A 97 5.20 -9.38 11.92
N ALA A 98 5.98 -10.26 12.56
CA ALA A 98 5.97 -11.71 12.32
C ALA A 98 5.10 -12.41 13.37
N PHE A 99 4.70 -13.66 13.13
CA PHE A 99 3.82 -14.43 14.01
C PHE A 99 4.38 -15.81 14.34
N ASN A 100 4.66 -16.02 15.61
CA ASN A 100 5.13 -17.31 16.13
C ASN A 100 3.96 -18.22 16.50
N GLN A 101 4.25 -19.52 16.66
CA GLN A 101 3.23 -20.51 17.05
C GLN A 101 2.75 -20.35 18.49
N ASP A 102 3.52 -19.66 19.33
CA ASP A 102 3.21 -19.40 20.74
C ASP A 102 2.33 -18.16 20.94
N GLY A 103 1.85 -17.56 19.84
CA GLY A 103 1.02 -16.36 19.85
C GLY A 103 1.79 -15.05 19.88
N SER A 104 3.12 -15.09 20.06
CA SER A 104 3.91 -13.87 20.04
C SER A 104 3.99 -13.28 18.63
N ALA A 105 3.96 -11.94 18.58
CA ALA A 105 3.95 -11.18 17.35
C ALA A 105 5.14 -10.19 17.30
N PRO A 106 6.40 -10.66 17.24
CA PRO A 106 7.57 -9.79 17.26
C PRO A 106 7.66 -8.93 16.00
N VAL A 107 8.24 -7.72 16.14
CA VAL A 107 8.65 -6.92 14.98
C VAL A 107 9.98 -7.43 14.47
N GLN A 108 10.03 -7.74 13.17
CA GLN A 108 11.23 -8.11 12.43
C GLN A 108 11.66 -6.94 11.55
N THR A 109 12.97 -6.80 11.37
CA THR A 109 13.56 -5.80 10.48
C THR A 109 14.35 -6.51 9.40
N GLU A 110 14.23 -6.03 8.17
CA GLU A 110 14.99 -6.55 7.05
C GLU A 110 15.37 -5.48 6.06
N THR A 111 16.30 -5.83 5.17
CA THR A 111 16.72 -5.00 4.07
C THR A 111 16.56 -5.77 2.78
N VAL A 112 15.81 -5.20 1.85
CA VAL A 112 15.39 -5.84 0.61
C VAL A 112 15.64 -4.95 -0.59
N TYR A 113 15.70 -5.56 -1.77
CA TYR A 113 15.86 -4.89 -3.05
C TYR A 113 14.71 -5.28 -3.97
N GLY A 114 14.41 -4.39 -4.92
CA GLY A 114 13.44 -4.65 -5.98
C GLY A 114 12.21 -3.74 -5.90
N PRO A 115 11.50 -3.58 -7.02
CA PRO A 115 10.43 -2.60 -7.15
C PRO A 115 9.18 -2.98 -6.36
N ILE A 116 9.00 -4.27 -6.05
CA ILE A 116 7.87 -4.79 -5.27
C ILE A 116 8.41 -5.87 -4.34
N VAL A 117 8.16 -5.71 -3.05
CA VAL A 117 8.46 -6.68 -2.01
C VAL A 117 7.15 -7.06 -1.34
N SER A 118 6.81 -8.35 -1.38
CA SER A 118 5.61 -8.87 -0.74
C SER A 118 5.97 -9.97 0.23
N ARG A 119 5.41 -9.90 1.43
CA ARG A 119 5.47 -10.95 2.46
C ARG A 119 4.09 -11.45 2.79
N VAL A 120 4.02 -12.74 3.03
CA VAL A 120 2.80 -13.40 3.49
C VAL A 120 3.14 -14.04 4.83
N SER A 121 2.42 -13.66 5.87
CA SER A 121 2.54 -14.24 7.19
C SER A 121 1.17 -14.74 7.65
N TYR A 122 1.16 -15.65 8.62
CA TYR A 122 -0.07 -16.26 9.13
C TYR A 122 -0.13 -16.06 10.63
N SER A 123 -1.17 -15.38 11.11
CA SER A 123 -1.42 -15.35 12.55
C SER A 123 -1.83 -16.74 13.01
N CYS A 124 -1.12 -17.30 14.00
CA CYS A 124 -1.48 -18.58 14.59
C CYS A 124 -2.43 -18.49 15.79
N ASP A 125 -2.74 -17.28 16.26
CA ASP A 125 -3.76 -17.05 17.29
C ASP A 125 -4.89 -16.16 16.77
N ALA A 126 -6.12 -16.64 16.92
CA ALA A 126 -7.31 -15.92 16.47
C ALA A 126 -7.48 -14.55 17.17
N ASP A 127 -6.95 -14.43 18.39
CA ASP A 127 -7.05 -13.23 19.23
C ASP A 127 -6.06 -12.11 18.82
N SER A 128 -5.02 -12.41 18.05
CA SER A 128 -4.02 -11.40 17.65
C SER A 128 -4.52 -10.41 16.61
N SER A 129 -5.68 -10.68 16.00
CA SER A 129 -6.33 -9.74 15.08
C SER A 129 -6.75 -8.44 15.78
N GLY A 130 -6.86 -8.43 17.12
CA GLY A 130 -7.16 -7.22 17.89
C GLY A 130 -5.97 -6.30 18.16
N GLU A 131 -4.74 -6.69 17.78
CA GLU A 131 -3.51 -5.92 18.04
C GLU A 131 -3.11 -5.02 16.87
N LEU A 132 -2.20 -4.09 17.14
CA LEU A 132 -1.61 -3.23 16.11
C LEU A 132 -0.43 -3.96 15.47
N TRP A 133 -0.49 -4.18 14.15
CA TRP A 133 0.57 -4.83 13.40
C TRP A 133 1.41 -3.80 12.67
N THR A 134 2.72 -3.89 12.84
CA THR A 134 3.71 -2.98 12.25
C THR A 134 3.91 -3.29 10.79
N LEU A 135 3.94 -2.23 9.98
CA LEU A 135 4.52 -2.24 8.64
C LEU A 135 5.09 -0.85 8.35
N THR A 136 6.40 -0.69 8.46
CA THR A 136 7.10 0.52 8.04
C THR A 136 8.07 0.18 6.92
N ALA A 137 8.26 1.11 6.00
CA ALA A 137 9.28 0.99 4.97
C ALA A 137 10.04 2.29 4.83
N THR A 138 11.36 2.22 4.82
CA THR A 138 12.25 3.38 4.70
C THR A 138 13.23 3.20 3.54
N SER A 139 13.26 4.17 2.64
CA SER A 139 14.30 4.31 1.61
C SER A 139 15.14 5.56 1.89
N THR A 140 16.44 5.48 1.65
CA THR A 140 17.34 6.65 1.76
C THR A 140 17.48 7.42 0.44
N THR A 141 16.85 6.97 -0.63
CA THR A 141 16.91 7.62 -1.95
C THR A 141 15.65 8.40 -2.29
N GLN A 142 15.81 9.29 -3.27
CA GLN A 142 14.73 10.00 -3.91
C GLN A 142 13.89 9.04 -4.75
N GLY A 143 12.61 9.35 -4.90
CA GLY A 143 11.67 8.51 -5.63
C GLY A 143 10.36 8.35 -4.88
N ALA A 144 9.59 7.36 -5.31
CA ALA A 144 8.31 6.96 -4.74
C ALA A 144 8.48 5.72 -3.86
N LEU A 145 7.80 5.73 -2.72
CA LEU A 145 7.69 4.60 -1.82
C LEU A 145 6.24 4.46 -1.40
N SER A 146 5.74 3.24 -1.35
CA SER A 146 4.40 2.95 -0.83
C SER A 146 4.38 1.62 -0.11
N CYS A 147 3.45 1.48 0.82
CA CYS A 147 3.20 0.23 1.50
C CYS A 147 1.70 -0.10 1.55
N LEU A 148 1.40 -1.36 1.81
CA LEU A 148 0.06 -1.89 1.99
C LEU A 148 0.10 -3.04 3.00
N LEU A 149 -0.69 -2.92 4.06
CA LEU A 149 -0.99 -4.00 4.99
C LEU A 149 -2.36 -4.58 4.66
N GLY A 150 -2.42 -5.89 4.42
CA GLY A 150 -3.66 -6.62 4.16
C GLY A 150 -3.85 -7.80 5.10
N PHE A 151 -5.11 -8.14 5.39
CA PHE A 151 -5.48 -9.30 6.20
C PHE A 151 -6.77 -9.93 5.70
N GLY A 152 -6.78 -11.25 5.49
CA GLY A 152 -7.98 -11.98 5.04
C GLY A 152 -8.59 -11.45 3.74
N GLY A 153 -7.76 -10.87 2.86
CA GLY A 153 -8.20 -10.26 1.59
C GLY A 153 -8.73 -8.82 1.69
N LYS A 154 -8.64 -8.17 2.86
CA LYS A 154 -8.98 -6.76 3.05
C LYS A 154 -7.74 -5.91 3.24
N THR A 155 -7.77 -4.66 2.76
CA THR A 155 -6.79 -3.65 3.12
C THR A 155 -7.02 -3.20 4.56
N VAL A 156 -6.00 -3.31 5.39
CA VAL A 156 -5.97 -2.82 6.78
C VAL A 156 -5.43 -1.39 6.82
N SER A 157 -4.32 -1.13 6.14
CA SER A 157 -3.68 0.18 6.10
C SER A 157 -2.86 0.33 4.81
N GLN A 158 -2.68 1.57 4.37
CA GLN A 158 -1.87 1.93 3.21
C GLN A 158 -1.30 3.33 3.41
N ASP A 159 -0.10 3.55 2.90
CA ASP A 159 0.59 4.83 2.96
C ASP A 159 1.52 4.97 1.75
N THR A 160 1.71 6.22 1.31
CA THR A 160 2.53 6.55 0.14
C THR A 160 3.33 7.82 0.40
N GLY A 161 4.53 7.85 -0.18
CA GLY A 161 5.46 8.95 -0.06
C GLY A 161 6.18 9.20 -1.38
N TYR A 162 6.60 10.44 -1.58
CA TYR A 162 7.35 10.85 -2.76
C TYR A 162 8.33 11.97 -2.44
N ASN A 163 9.55 11.90 -2.99
CA ASN A 163 10.57 12.93 -2.81
C ASN A 163 11.45 13.06 -4.07
N GLU A 164 11.43 14.23 -4.71
CA GLU A 164 12.21 14.55 -5.92
C GLU A 164 13.51 15.33 -5.66
N GLY A 165 13.69 15.88 -4.45
CA GLY A 165 14.54 17.07 -4.29
C GLY A 165 15.57 17.02 -3.17
N ALA A 166 15.44 16.11 -2.21
CA ALA A 166 16.34 16.04 -1.08
C ALA A 166 16.75 14.59 -0.78
N LEU A 167 18.03 14.36 -0.44
CA LEU A 167 18.51 13.08 0.10
C LEU A 167 18.09 12.91 1.56
N VAL A 168 16.80 13.08 1.83
CA VAL A 168 16.18 12.83 3.13
C VAL A 168 15.52 11.45 3.04
N PRO A 169 15.71 10.57 4.04
CA PRO A 169 15.03 9.29 4.08
C PRO A 169 13.52 9.47 3.93
N LEU A 170 12.93 8.72 3.02
CA LEU A 170 11.51 8.62 2.82
C LEU A 170 11.01 7.42 3.61
N THR A 171 10.10 7.65 4.56
CA THR A 171 9.47 6.59 5.34
C THR A 171 7.97 6.62 5.11
N VAL A 172 7.38 5.44 4.89
CA VAL A 172 5.94 5.21 4.86
C VAL A 172 5.55 4.28 6.01
N ASP A 173 4.38 4.50 6.59
CA ASP A 173 3.86 3.75 7.75
C ASP A 173 2.46 3.19 7.48
N CYS A 174 2.41 1.88 7.24
CA CYS A 174 1.20 1.10 7.04
C CYS A 174 0.84 0.26 8.25
N THR A 175 1.32 0.65 9.44
CA THR A 175 0.94 0.02 10.69
C THR A 175 -0.58 0.12 10.87
N GLY A 176 -1.23 -0.97 11.31
CA GLY A 176 -2.70 -1.02 11.35
C GLY A 176 -3.24 -2.17 12.20
N ASN A 177 -4.52 -2.09 12.56
CA ASN A 177 -5.21 -3.08 13.39
C ASN A 177 -6.25 -3.84 12.54
N PRO A 178 -6.03 -5.13 12.24
CA PRO A 178 -6.92 -5.91 11.37
C PRO A 178 -8.31 -6.20 11.96
N GLY A 179 -8.46 -6.06 13.27
CA GLY A 179 -9.70 -6.30 14.01
C GLY A 179 -10.59 -5.06 14.12
N ARG A 180 -10.22 -3.93 13.48
CA ARG A 180 -10.97 -2.67 13.52
C ARG A 180 -11.33 -2.12 12.15
#